data_AF-A0A9I9E6L2-F1
#
_entry.id   AF-A0A9I9E6L2-F1
#
_cell.length_a   1.000
_cell.length_b   1.000
_cell.length_c   1.000
_cell.angle_alpha   90.00
_cell.angle_beta   90.00
_cell.angle_gamma   90.00
#
_symmetry.space_group_name_H-M   'P 1'
#
loop_
_entity.id
_entity.type
_entity.pdbx_description
1 polymer ?
#
loop_
_entity_poly.entity_id
_entity_poly.type
_entity_poly.pdbx_seq_one_letter_code
_entity_poly.pdbx_strand_id
1 'polypeptide(L)'
;MDKGWMKLRNKLSLEYRHGVTQFLEFAKFHVDAYGRLRCPCKRCLNLNWSSLEGMERHLLTIGISPYYTEWVYHGESLSYRGT
;
A
#
# COMPACT_ATOMS: atom_id res chain seq x y z
N MET A 1 -0.83 4.13 12.28
CA MET A 1 -1.66 4.74 11.23
C MET A 1 -2.96 3.94 11.11
N ASP A 2 -4.11 4.58 10.96
CA ASP A 2 -5.37 3.85 10.76
C ASP A 2 -5.32 3.11 9.40
N LYS A 3 -5.68 1.83 9.41
CA LYS A 3 -5.69 0.96 8.24
C LYS A 3 -7.10 0.50 7.85
N GLY A 4 -8.13 1.03 8.51
CA GLY A 4 -9.53 0.76 8.18
C GLY A 4 -9.85 1.06 6.71
N TRP A 5 -9.22 2.09 6.14
CA TRP A 5 -9.39 2.50 4.73
C TRP A 5 -9.11 1.37 3.73
N MET A 6 -8.21 0.44 4.07
CA MET A 6 -7.82 -0.67 3.19
C MET A 6 -8.97 -1.64 2.91
N LYS A 7 -9.97 -1.67 3.79
CA LYS A 7 -11.16 -2.53 3.67
C LYS A 7 -12.30 -1.86 2.91
N LEU A 8 -12.21 -0.55 2.64
CA LEU A 8 -13.28 0.18 1.95
C LEU A 8 -13.46 -0.33 0.53
N ARG A 9 -14.71 -0.62 0.14
CA ARG A 9 -15.02 -1.08 -1.23
C ARG A 9 -14.92 0.05 -2.25
N ASN A 10 -15.43 1.24 -1.91
CA ASN A 10 -15.42 2.41 -2.76
C ASN A 10 -14.01 3.03 -2.83
N LYS A 11 -13.35 2.94 -3.99
CA LYS A 11 -12.00 3.51 -4.22
C LYS A 11 -12.01 5.01 -4.53
N LEU A 12 -13.20 5.55 -4.81
CA LEU A 12 -13.41 6.97 -5.05
C LEU A 12 -13.71 7.73 -3.75
N SER A 13 -13.93 7.02 -2.64
CA SER A 13 -14.20 7.66 -1.35
C SER A 13 -12.99 8.46 -0.89
N LEU A 14 -13.26 9.58 -0.20
CA LEU A 14 -12.22 10.46 0.31
C LEU A 14 -11.31 9.73 1.29
N GLU A 15 -11.90 8.89 2.14
CA GLU A 15 -11.20 8.09 3.14
C GLU A 15 -10.24 7.09 2.50
N TYR A 16 -10.66 6.42 1.42
CA TYR A 16 -9.78 5.51 0.70
C TYR A 16 -8.61 6.26 0.06
N ARG A 17 -8.88 7.37 -0.63
CA ARG A 17 -7.84 8.19 -1.27
C ARG A 17 -6.85 8.74 -0.25
N HIS A 18 -7.35 9.25 0.87
CA HIS A 18 -6.51 9.75 1.95
C HIS A 18 -5.62 8.64 2.53
N GLY A 19 -6.18 7.44 2.73
CA GLY A 19 -5.41 6.28 3.18
C GLY A 19 -4.32 5.87 2.18
N VAL A 20 -4.60 5.92 0.87
CA VAL A 20 -3.58 5.71 -0.17
C VAL A 20 -2.48 6.77 -0.07
N THR A 21 -2.83 8.05 0.02
CA THR A 21 -1.83 9.12 0.16
C THR A 21 -0.94 8.91 1.38
N GLN A 22 -1.53 8.60 2.54
CA GLN A 22 -0.77 8.32 3.76
C GLN A 22 0.16 7.11 3.61
N PHE A 23 -0.31 6.05 2.95
CA PHE A 23 0.52 4.88 2.64
C PHE A 23 1.68 5.22 1.72
N LEU A 24 1.47 6.00 0.66
CA LEU A 24 2.53 6.40 -0.27
C LEU A 24 3.57 7.30 0.41
N GLU A 25 3.13 8.23 1.25
CA GLU A 25 4.00 9.09 2.05
C GLU A 25 4.90 8.31 3.01
N PHE A 26 4.40 7.19 3.54
CA PHE A 26 5.20 6.25 4.33
C PHE A 26 6.15 5.43 3.44
N ALA A 27 5.64 4.84 2.36
CA ALA A 27 6.38 3.91 1.52
C ALA A 27 7.51 4.57 0.70
N LYS A 28 7.44 5.87 0.40
CA LYS A 28 8.43 6.57 -0.44
C LYS A 28 9.86 6.54 0.11
N PHE A 29 10.03 6.31 1.41
CA PHE A 29 11.35 6.18 2.05
C PHE A 29 11.96 4.78 1.93
N HIS A 30 11.24 3.82 1.33
CA HIS A 30 11.64 2.41 1.23
C HIS A 30 11.81 1.95 -0.23
N VAL A 31 12.13 2.88 -1.12
CA VAL A 31 12.38 2.59 -2.55
C VAL A 31 13.66 1.78 -2.75
N ASP A 32 13.70 0.97 -3.80
CA ASP A 32 14.94 0.33 -4.27
C ASP A 32 15.91 1.34 -4.91
N ALA A 33 17.09 0.87 -5.32
CA ALA A 33 18.09 1.71 -6.00
C ALA A 33 17.61 2.34 -7.32
N TYR A 34 16.47 1.89 -7.86
CA TYR A 34 15.85 2.40 -9.08
C TYR A 34 14.61 3.26 -8.79
N GLY A 35 14.34 3.61 -7.53
CA GLY A 35 13.18 4.41 -7.14
C GLY A 35 11.85 3.65 -7.20
N ARG A 36 11.87 2.31 -7.10
CA ARG A 36 10.69 1.45 -7.20
C ARG A 36 10.32 0.80 -5.88
N LEU A 37 9.05 0.42 -5.76
CA LEU A 37 8.45 -0.24 -4.60
C LEU A 37 7.66 -1.46 -5.05
N ARG A 38 7.48 -2.42 -4.15
CA ARG A 38 6.56 -3.56 -4.37
C ARG A 38 5.13 -3.04 -4.37
N CYS A 39 4.36 -3.31 -5.42
CA CYS A 39 2.99 -2.80 -5.52
C CYS A 39 2.02 -3.70 -4.72
N PRO A 40 1.33 -3.20 -3.67
CA PRO A 40 0.43 -4.00 -2.84
C PRO A 40 -0.99 -4.11 -3.40
N CYS A 41 -1.23 -3.68 -4.64
CA CYS A 41 -2.56 -3.74 -5.24
C CYS A 41 -3.03 -5.19 -5.42
N LYS A 42 -4.34 -5.41 -5.54
CA LYS A 42 -4.93 -6.76 -5.67
C LYS A 42 -4.38 -7.57 -6.85
N ARG A 43 -3.87 -6.91 -7.88
CA ARG A 43 -3.28 -7.56 -9.06
C ARG A 43 -1.80 -7.92 -8.86
N CYS A 44 -1.04 -7.04 -8.20
CA CYS A 44 0.41 -7.20 -8.07
C CYS A 44 0.81 -7.99 -6.82
N LEU A 45 0.01 -7.98 -5.75
CA LEU A 45 0.20 -8.78 -4.53
C LEU A 45 1.62 -8.66 -3.93
N ASN A 46 2.24 -7.49 -4.01
CA ASN A 46 3.63 -7.24 -3.63
C ASN A 46 4.69 -8.02 -4.43
N LEU A 47 4.34 -8.69 -5.53
CA LEU A 47 5.26 -9.43 -6.40
C LEU A 47 5.88 -8.53 -7.48
N ASN A 48 5.15 -7.52 -7.94
CA ASN A 48 5.62 -6.63 -9.01
C ASN A 48 6.20 -5.33 -8.44
N TRP A 49 7.27 -4.86 -9.06
CA TRP A 49 7.87 -3.55 -8.79
C TRP A 49 7.18 -2.45 -9.61
N SER A 50 7.03 -1.26 -9.04
CA SER A 50 6.44 -0.09 -9.68
C SER A 50 7.07 1.19 -9.15
N SER A 51 7.06 2.25 -9.95
CA SER A 51 7.28 3.62 -9.44
C SER A 51 6.16 4.00 -8.44
N LEU A 52 6.40 5.04 -7.65
CA LEU A 52 5.41 5.58 -6.70
C LEU A 52 4.11 5.99 -7.43
N GLU A 53 4.23 6.71 -8.54
CA GLU A 53 3.09 7.11 -9.39
C GLU A 53 2.34 5.89 -9.95
N GLY A 54 3.06 4.89 -10.46
CA GLY A 54 2.44 3.67 -10.95
C GLY A 54 1.70 2.90 -9.86
N MET A 55 2.25 2.91 -8.64
CA MET A 55 1.63 2.31 -7.47
C MET A 55 0.38 3.07 -7.05
N GLU A 56 0.43 4.40 -6.97
CA GLU A 56 -0.73 5.25 -6.70
C GLU A 56 -1.88 4.94 -7.67
N ARG A 57 -1.59 4.98 -8.97
CA ARG A 57 -2.56 4.67 -10.02
C ARG A 57 -3.20 3.29 -9.80
N HIS A 58 -2.41 2.27 -9.51
CA HIS A 58 -2.93 0.93 -9.24
C HIS A 58 -3.78 0.89 -7.97
N LEU A 59 -3.38 1.58 -6.90
CA LEU A 59 -4.13 1.61 -5.64
C LEU A 59 -5.47 2.33 -5.80
N LEU A 60 -5.53 3.39 -6.60
CA LEU A 60 -6.76 4.14 -6.87
C LEU A 60 -7.72 3.42 -7.83
N THR A 61 -7.21 2.64 -8.78
CA THR A 61 -8.03 1.97 -9.82
C THR A 61 -8.37 0.51 -9.50
N ILE A 62 -7.41 -0.25 -8.96
CA ILE A 62 -7.55 -1.69 -8.68
C ILE A 62 -7.83 -1.92 -7.19
N GLY A 63 -7.23 -1.09 -6.33
CA GLY A 63 -7.32 -1.22 -4.89
C GLY A 63 -6.16 -1.98 -4.27
N ILE A 64 -5.87 -1.68 -3.00
CA ILE A 64 -4.95 -2.46 -2.18
C ILE A 64 -5.49 -3.88 -1.94
N SER A 65 -4.58 -4.84 -1.82
CA SER A 65 -4.93 -6.21 -1.44
C SER A 65 -5.48 -6.23 0.00
N PRO A 66 -6.68 -6.80 0.23
CA PRO A 66 -7.25 -6.89 1.58
C PRO A 66 -6.47 -7.83 2.49
N TYR A 67 -5.63 -8.70 1.93
CA TYR A 67 -4.77 -9.62 2.67
C TYR A 67 -3.45 -8.99 3.12
N TYR A 68 -3.09 -7.82 2.57
CA TYR A 68 -1.85 -7.13 2.90
C TYR A 68 -2.10 -6.07 3.98
N THR A 69 -2.34 -6.49 5.22
CA THR A 69 -2.70 -5.58 6.32
C THR A 69 -1.51 -5.02 7.09
N GLU A 70 -0.34 -5.60 6.92
CA GLU A 70 0.93 -5.14 7.50
C GLU A 70 1.87 -4.75 6.36
N TRP A 71 2.43 -3.55 6.42
CA TRP A 71 3.24 -2.95 5.38
C TRP A 71 4.71 -3.39 5.51
N VAL A 72 4.92 -4.68 5.73
CA VAL A 72 6.23 -5.29 6.00
C VAL A 72 7.22 -5.07 4.85
N TYR A 73 6.75 -5.06 3.60
CA TYR A 73 7.60 -4.73 2.43
C TYR A 73 7.90 -3.23 2.30
N HIS A 74 7.29 -2.40 3.13
CA HIS A 74 7.42 -0.94 3.12
C HIS A 74 7.92 -0.41 4.46
N GLY A 75 8.56 -1.24 5.29
CA GLY A 75 9.25 -0.78 6.50
C GLY A 75 8.42 -0.78 7.78
N GLU A 76 7.18 -1.27 7.77
CA GLU A 76 6.45 -1.47 9.02
C GLU A 76 6.98 -2.70 9.76
N SER A 77 7.39 -2.51 11.02
CA SER A 77 7.76 -3.59 11.91
C SER A 77 6.56 -4.52 12.14
N LEU A 78 6.81 -5.83 12.10
CA LEU A 78 5.81 -6.82 12.48
C LEU A 78 5.35 -6.54 13.92
N SER A 79 4.02 -6.42 14.10
CA SER A 79 3.49 -6.43 15.45
C SER A 79 3.70 -7.84 15.99
N TYR A 80 4.60 -8.01 16.96
CA TYR A 80 4.79 -9.30 17.62
C TYR A 80 3.52 -9.58 18.41
N ARG A 81 2.53 -10.19 17.76
CA ARG A 81 1.39 -10.78 18.45
C ARG A 81 1.88 -12.11 18.99
N GLY A 82 2.44 -12.06 20.20
CA GLY A 82 2.68 -13.26 20.98
C GLY A 82 1.39 -14.06 21.01
N THR A 83 1.44 -15.27 20.45
CA THR A 83 0.40 -16.28 20.57
C THR A 83 0.24 -16.71 22.01
#